data_AF-A0A1S7Q0H0-F1
#
_entry.id   AF-A0A1S7Q0H0-F1
#
_cell.length_a   1.000
_cell.length_b   1.000
_cell.length_c   1.000
_cell.angle_alpha   90.00
_cell.angle_beta   90.00
_cell.angle_gamma   90.00
#
_symmetry.space_group_name_H-M   'P 1'
#
loop_
_entity.id
_entity.type
_entity.pdbx_description
1 polymer ?
#
loop_
_entity_poly.entity_id
_entity_poly.type
_entity_poly.pdbx_seq_one_letter_code
_entity_poly.pdbx_strand_id
1 'polypeptide(L)' 'MPMVTVSISPEQAARMREAVNCGAYASGSEVVRAALRLWAASAEHGVGAKSTQPVEADRERMNVAELYAAHTGHIRRA' A
#
# COMPACT_ATOMS: atom_id res chain seq x y z
N MET A 1 19.78 23.41 2.98
CA MET A 1 18.56 22.60 3.11
C MET A 1 17.58 23.38 3.99
N PRO A 2 16.28 23.46 3.66
CA PRO A 2 15.29 24.13 4.51
C PRO A 2 15.09 23.37 5.83
N MET A 3 14.82 24.11 6.90
CA MET A 3 14.52 23.55 8.23
C MET A 3 13.01 23.46 8.43
N VAL A 4 12.55 22.35 9.00
CA VAL A 4 11.12 22.10 9.24
C VAL A 4 10.93 21.61 10.68
N THR A 5 9.93 22.14 11.36
CA THR A 5 9.47 21.66 12.67
C THR A 5 8.22 20.80 12.46
N VAL A 6 8.21 19.59 13.01
CA VAL A 6 7.09 18.65 12.90
C VAL A 6 6.68 18.15 14.27
N SER A 7 5.39 17.87 14.45
CA SER A 7 4.87 17.18 15.62
C SER A 7 4.72 15.69 15.31
N ILE A 8 5.17 14.85 16.23
CA ILE A 8 5.07 13.38 16.13
C ILE A 8 4.63 12.82 17.48
N SER A 9 4.10 11.60 17.47
CA SER A 9 3.67 10.96 18.72
C SER A 9 4.87 10.65 19.62
N PRO A 10 4.70 10.59 20.95
CA PRO A 10 5.76 10.20 21.88
C PRO A 10 6.39 8.84 21.54
N GLU A 11 5.57 7.89 21.07
CA GLU A 11 6.01 6.56 20.66
C GLU A 11 6.88 6.60 19.40
N GLN A 12 6.51 7.43 18.42
CA GLN A 12 7.31 7.65 17.21
C GLN A 12 8.66 8.29 17.56
N ALA A 13 8.66 9.27 18.47
CA ALA A 13 9.89 9.88 18.97
C ALA A 13 10.78 8.87 19.71
N ALA A 14 10.19 7.94 20.48
CA ALA A 14 10.94 6.87 21.14
C ALA A 14 11.61 5.92 20.16
N ARG A 15 10.87 5.43 19.15
CA ARG A 15 11.42 4.58 18.08
C ARG A 15 12.52 5.29 17.31
N MET A 16 12.36 6.59 17.03
CA MET A 16 13.38 7.39 16.36
C MET A 16 14.65 7.51 17.20
N ARG A 17 14.54 7.72 18.52
CA ARG A 17 15.70 7.73 19.42
C ARG A 17 16.41 6.38 19.47
N GLU A 18 15.67 5.28 19.55
CA GLU A 18 16.23 3.93 19.54
C GLU A 18 17.03 3.65 18.26
N ALA A 19 16.47 4.03 17.10
CA ALA A 19 17.11 3.86 15.81
C ALA A 19 18.42 4.67 15.68
N VAL A 20 18.53 5.80 16.37
CA VAL A 20 19.78 6.57 16.46
C VAL A 20 20.75 5.93 17.46
N ASN A 21 20.27 5.51 18.63
CA ASN A 21 21.09 4.90 19.68
C ASN A 21 21.71 3.57 19.26
N CYS A 22 21.03 2.78 18.43
CA CYS A 22 21.57 1.53 17.88
C CYS A 22 22.51 1.76 16.69
N GLY A 23 22.71 3.01 16.26
CA GLY A 23 23.60 3.37 15.16
C GLY A 23 23.02 3.14 13.75
N ALA A 24 21.74 2.73 13.63
CA ALA A 24 21.11 2.57 12.32
C ALA A 24 20.95 3.91 11.57
N TYR A 25 20.85 5.02 12.31
CA TYR A 25 20.79 6.37 11.75
C TYR A 25 21.69 7.34 12.52
N ALA A 26 22.32 8.27 11.79
CA ALA A 26 23.23 9.26 12.38
C ALA A 26 22.52 10.32 13.24
N SER A 27 21.24 10.61 12.98
CA SER A 27 20.43 11.58 13.73
C SER A 27 18.94 11.38 13.48
N GLY A 28 18.09 11.98 14.33
CA GLY A 28 16.64 11.98 14.11
C GLY A 28 16.23 12.61 12.76
N SER A 29 16.94 13.66 12.33
CA SER A 29 16.69 14.27 11.00
C SER A 29 17.04 13.34 9.84
N GLU A 30 17.97 12.40 10.02
CA GLU A 30 18.25 11.36 9.02
C GLU A 30 17.11 10.34 8.95
N VAL A 31 16.57 9.94 10.09
CA VAL A 31 15.40 9.04 10.16
C VAL A 31 14.22 9.64 9.38
N VAL A 32 13.92 10.92 9.62
CA VAL A 32 12.83 11.63 8.92
C VAL A 32 13.11 11.71 7.41
N ARG A 33 14.35 12.02 7.00
CA ARG A 33 14.69 12.07 5.57
C ARG A 33 14.59 10.69 4.91
N ALA A 34 14.99 9.62 5.59
CA ALA A 34 14.82 8.25 5.08
C ALA A 34 13.35 7.87 4.93
N ALA A 35 12.52 8.17 5.93
CA ALA A 35 11.07 7.94 5.87
C ALA A 35 10.41 8.71 4.71
N LEU A 36 10.79 9.97 4.50
CA LEU A 36 10.27 10.78 3.39
C LEU A 36 10.72 10.26 2.02
N ARG A 37 11.95 9.75 1.89
CA ARG A 37 12.41 9.09 0.65
C ARG A 37 11.61 7.82 0.37
N LEU A 38 11.34 7.00 1.39
CA LEU A 38 10.52 5.80 1.25
C LEU A 38 9.07 6.14 0.87
N TRP A 39 8.50 7.17 1.50
CA TRP A 39 7.16 7.65 1.16
C TRP A 39 7.12 8.17 -0.28
N ALA A 40 8.07 9.02 -0.69
CA ALA A 40 8.15 9.51 -2.06
C ALA A 40 8.24 8.35 -3.06
N ALA A 41 9.14 7.38 -2.82
CA ALA A 41 9.21 6.18 -3.64
C ALA A 41 7.87 5.43 -3.67
N SER A 42 7.21 5.21 -2.54
CA SER A 42 5.89 4.54 -2.51
C SER A 42 4.81 5.32 -3.26
N ALA A 43 4.86 6.65 -3.28
CA ALA A 43 3.94 7.51 -4.01
C ALA A 43 4.16 7.43 -5.54
N GLU A 44 5.42 7.42 -5.98
CA GLU A 44 5.78 7.21 -7.40
C GLU A 44 5.31 5.84 -7.91
N HIS A 45 5.44 4.79 -7.09
CA HIS A 45 4.92 3.45 -7.42
C HIS A 45 3.38 3.34 -7.18
N GLY A 46 2.79 4.30 -6.47
CA GLY A 46 1.44 4.26 -5.91
C GLY A 46 0.33 4.84 -6.78
N VAL A 47 0.63 5.42 -7.94
CA VAL A 47 -0.39 5.65 -8.99
C VAL A 47 -0.69 4.36 -9.78
N GLY A 48 0.05 3.26 -9.55
CA GLY A 48 -0.15 1.97 -10.21
C GLY A 48 -0.42 0.76 -9.30
N ALA A 49 -0.18 0.87 -7.99
CA ALA A 49 -0.34 -0.28 -7.07
C ALA A 49 -1.80 -0.48 -6.60
N LYS A 50 -2.73 -0.50 -7.55
CA LYS A 50 -4.03 -1.17 -7.40
C LYS A 50 -3.85 -2.64 -7.78
N SER A 51 -2.91 -3.33 -7.16
CA SER A 51 -2.57 -4.72 -7.52
C SER A 51 -2.14 -5.53 -6.30
N THR A 52 -2.97 -5.52 -5.27
CA THR A 52 -3.21 -6.74 -4.48
C THR A 52 -4.49 -7.38 -5.01
N GLN A 53 -4.42 -7.95 -6.21
CA GLN A 53 -5.28 -9.07 -6.56
C GLN A 53 -4.37 -10.29 -6.73
N PRO A 54 -4.56 -11.36 -5.94
CA PRO A 54 -4.02 -12.66 -6.30
C PRO A 54 -4.70 -13.09 -7.60
N VAL A 55 -3.93 -13.11 -8.69
CA VAL A 55 -4.37 -13.38 -10.07
C VAL A 55 -4.86 -14.82 -10.30
N GLU A 56 -4.96 -15.67 -9.27
CA GLU A 56 -5.46 -17.04 -9.39
C GLU A 56 -6.95 -17.20 -9.02
N ALA A 57 -7.58 -16.26 -8.32
CA ALA A 57 -8.98 -16.39 -7.91
C ALA A 57 -10.00 -15.76 -8.89
N ASP A 58 -9.54 -15.09 -9.95
CA ASP A 58 -10.41 -14.38 -10.90
C ASP A 58 -10.87 -15.27 -12.06
N ARG A 59 -10.19 -16.40 -12.30
CA ARG A 59 -10.52 -17.28 -13.44
C ARG A 59 -11.79 -18.09 -13.25
N GLU A 60 -12.38 -18.09 -12.04
CA GLU A 60 -13.55 -18.90 -11.69
C GLU A 60 -14.75 -18.12 -11.15
N ARG A 61 -14.67 -16.78 -11.05
CA ARG A 61 -15.81 -15.96 -10.63
C ARG A 61 -16.62 -15.51 -11.83
N MET A 62 -17.41 -16.44 -12.40
CA MET A 62 -18.42 -16.06 -13.38
C MET A 62 -19.43 -15.11 -12.73
N ASN A 63 -19.66 -13.96 -13.33
CA ASN A 63 -20.59 -12.97 -12.80
C ASN A 63 -22.02 -13.54 -12.79
N VAL A 64 -22.81 -13.22 -11.77
CA VAL A 64 -24.20 -13.68 -11.64
C VAL A 64 -25.04 -13.37 -12.89
N ALA A 65 -24.77 -12.23 -13.55
CA ALA A 65 -25.44 -11.87 -14.80
C ALA A 65 -25.12 -12.85 -15.95
N GLU A 66 -23.87 -13.29 -16.07
CA GLU A 66 -23.45 -14.27 -17.08
C GLU A 66 -24.01 -15.67 -16.76
N LEU A 67 -24.03 -16.06 -15.48
CA LEU A 67 -24.65 -17.30 -15.03
C LEU A 67 -26.16 -17.34 -15.37
N TYR A 68 -26.86 -16.22 -15.16
CA TYR A 68 -28.28 -16.10 -15.47
C TYR A 68 -28.56 -16.07 -16.98
N ALA A 69 -27.71 -15.41 -17.76
CA ALA A 69 -27.81 -15.38 -19.23
C ALA A 69 -27.62 -16.80 -19.82
N ALA A 70 -26.64 -17.56 -19.33
CA ALA A 70 -26.43 -18.95 -19.74
C ALA A 70 -27.63 -19.84 -19.38
N HIS A 71 -28.20 -19.67 -18.19
CA HIS A 71 -29.34 -20.46 -17.72
C HIS A 71 -30.63 -20.16 -18.50
N THR A 72 -30.93 -18.88 -18.75
CA THR A 72 -32.15 -18.47 -19.47
C THR A 72 -32.08 -18.69 -20.99
N GLY A 73 -30.87 -18.81 -21.55
CA GLY A 73 -30.66 -19.21 -22.94
C GLY A 73 -31.09 -20.65 -23.23
N HIS A 74 -30.93 -21.55 -22.24
CA HIS A 74 -31.35 -22.94 -22.35
C HIS A 74 -32.86 -23.14 -22.27
N ILE A 75 -33.59 -22.30 -21.53
CA ILE A 75 -35.04 -22.43 -21.33
C ILE A 75 -35.84 -22.03 -22.59
N ARG A 76 -35.27 -21.24 -23.50
CA ARG A 76 -35.95 -20.78 -24.73
C ARG A 76 -35.74 -21.68 -25.95
N ARG A 77 -35.15 -22.86 -25.78
CA ARG A 77 -34.89 -23.81 -26.88
C ARG A 77 -35.53 -25.20 -26.69
N ALA A 78 -36.52 -25.31 -25.79
CA ALA A 78 -37.39 -26.48 -25.64
C ALA A 78 -38.80 -26.14 -26.10
#